data_AF-A0A0G0EFP8-F1
#
_entry.id   AF-A0A0G0EFP8-F1
#
_cell.length_a   1.000
_cell.length_b   1.000
_cell.length_c   1.000
_cell.angle_alpha   90.00
_cell.angle_beta   90.00
_cell.angle_gamma   90.00
#
_symmetry.space_group_name_H-M   'P 1'
#
loop_
_entity.id
_entity.type
_entity.pdbx_description
1 polymer ?
#
loop_
_entity_poly.entity_id
_entity_poly.type
_entity_poly.pdbx_seq_one_letter_code
_entity_poly.pdbx_strand_id
1 'polypeptide(L)'
;EYVKRCIRGLMDTDGCFTIHKYKVKGKEYQYPKIVFSNQSEPILDFVYRGLLYLKYNPKRTLKYDVWLHNQNEVMRYLKEVGTNNIKLSIKKILGGVR
;
A
#
# COMPACT_ATOMS: atom_id res chain seq x y z
N GLU A 1 12.50 -11.40 -8.62
CA GLU A 1 11.26 -11.78 -9.32
C GLU A 1 10.24 -12.49 -8.43
N TYR A 2 10.57 -13.65 -7.83
CA TYR A 2 9.61 -14.42 -7.00
C TYR A 2 9.06 -13.66 -5.78
N VAL A 3 9.92 -12.97 -5.03
CA VAL A 3 9.49 -12.16 -3.86
C VAL A 3 8.44 -11.13 -4.27
N LYS A 4 8.67 -10.41 -5.36
CA LYS A 4 7.73 -9.40 -5.88
C LYS A 4 6.36 -10.00 -6.18
N ARG A 5 6.32 -11.15 -6.86
CA ARG A 5 5.07 -11.85 -7.19
C ARG A 5 4.35 -12.37 -5.96
N CYS A 6 5.08 -12.89 -4.98
CA CYS A 6 4.53 -13.36 -3.71
C CYS A 6 3.93 -12.20 -2.90
N ILE A 7 4.67 -11.08 -2.76
CA ILE A 7 4.18 -9.86 -2.12
C ILE A 7 2.91 -9.36 -2.80
N ARG A 8 2.85 -9.34 -4.13
CA ARG A 8 1.63 -8.99 -4.86
C ARG A 8 0.45 -9.86 -4.45
N GLY A 9 0.62 -11.19 -4.42
CA GLY A 9 -0.45 -12.12 -4.05
C GLY A 9 -0.96 -11.94 -2.62
N LEU A 10 -0.04 -11.75 -1.66
CA LEU A 10 -0.39 -11.46 -0.26
C LEU A 10 -1.15 -10.13 -0.14
N MET A 11 -0.67 -9.09 -0.82
CA MET A 11 -1.31 -7.77 -0.83
C MET A 11 -2.65 -7.75 -1.54
N ASP A 12 -2.85 -8.58 -2.57
CA ASP A 12 -4.15 -8.69 -3.25
C ASP A 12 -5.20 -9.35 -2.35
N THR A 13 -4.78 -10.24 -1.44
CA THR A 13 -5.67 -11.04 -0.57
C THR A 13 -5.96 -10.36 0.77
N ASP A 14 -4.90 -10.04 1.54
CA ASP A 14 -5.00 -9.48 2.89
C ASP A 14 -4.59 -7.99 2.94
N GLY A 15 -4.22 -7.42 1.80
CA GLY A 15 -3.90 -6.01 1.68
C GLY A 15 -5.11 -5.14 1.35
N CYS A 16 -5.00 -3.86 1.66
CA CYS A 16 -6.02 -2.88 1.40
C CYS A 16 -5.40 -1.56 0.92
N PHE A 17 -5.94 -1.04 -0.18
CA PHE A 17 -5.70 0.33 -0.60
C PHE A 17 -6.74 1.24 0.06
N THR A 18 -6.26 2.27 0.77
CA THR A 18 -7.10 3.24 1.46
C THR A 18 -6.69 4.66 1.10
N ILE A 19 -7.61 5.60 1.29
CA ILE A 19 -7.37 7.02 1.01
C ILE A 19 -7.55 7.74 2.33
N HIS A 20 -6.47 8.32 2.82
CA HIS A 20 -6.54 9.22 3.96
C HIS A 20 -6.95 10.60 3.47
N LYS A 21 -8.09 11.09 3.95
CA LYS A 21 -8.65 12.39 3.58
C LYS A 21 -8.65 13.34 4.75
N TYR A 22 -8.29 14.58 4.53
CA TYR A 22 -8.44 15.64 5.53
C TYR A 22 -8.67 16.99 4.87
N LYS A 23 -9.27 17.93 5.63
CA LYS A 23 -9.64 19.26 5.15
C LYS A 23 -8.81 20.31 5.88
N VAL A 24 -8.12 21.17 5.15
CA VAL A 24 -7.35 22.31 5.70
C VAL A 24 -7.80 23.58 5.01
N LYS A 25 -8.29 24.57 5.78
CA LYS A 25 -8.75 25.88 5.28
C LYS A 25 -9.71 25.76 4.08
N GLY A 26 -10.67 24.84 4.16
CA GLY A 26 -11.65 24.62 3.08
C GLY A 26 -11.20 23.69 1.96
N LYS A 27 -9.89 23.46 1.78
CA LYS A 27 -9.34 22.56 0.75
C LYS A 27 -9.25 21.12 1.26
N GLU A 28 -9.77 20.18 0.48
CA GLU A 28 -9.67 18.74 0.75
C GLU A 28 -8.37 18.18 0.16
N TYR A 29 -7.66 17.39 0.95
CA TYR A 29 -6.46 16.66 0.54
C TYR A 29 -6.71 15.17 0.68
N GLN A 30 -6.24 14.41 -0.30
CA GLN A 30 -6.40 12.96 -0.36
C GLN A 30 -5.06 12.29 -0.61
N TYR A 31 -4.65 11.40 0.28
CA TYR A 31 -3.38 10.68 0.19
C TYR A 31 -3.65 9.17 0.15
N PRO A 32 -3.31 8.50 -0.96
CA PRO A 32 -3.44 7.05 -1.03
C PRO A 32 -2.41 6.39 -0.11
N LYS A 33 -2.82 5.29 0.52
CA LYS A 33 -2.01 4.46 1.42
C LYS A 33 -2.28 3.00 1.11
N ILE A 34 -1.30 2.15 1.39
CA ILE A 34 -1.43 0.69 1.33
C ILE A 34 -1.22 0.16 2.74
N VAL A 35 -2.05 -0.79 3.15
CA VAL A 35 -1.85 -1.57 4.36
C VAL A 35 -1.94 -3.05 4.04
N PHE A 36 -1.11 -3.85 4.71
CA PHE A 36 -1.24 -5.30 4.80
C PHE A 36 -1.49 -5.64 6.26
N SER A 37 -2.55 -6.39 6.56
CA SER A 37 -2.95 -6.74 7.92
C SER A 37 -3.09 -8.25 8.06
N ASN A 38 -2.40 -8.87 9.01
CA ASN A 38 -2.46 -10.32 9.23
C ASN A 38 -2.13 -10.65 10.70
N GLN A 39 -2.72 -11.70 11.27
CA GLN A 39 -2.43 -12.13 12.65
C GLN A 39 -1.13 -12.95 12.78
N SER A 40 -0.64 -13.49 11.68
CA SER A 40 0.59 -14.28 11.63
C SER A 40 1.82 -13.38 11.57
N GLU A 41 2.56 -13.30 12.68
CA GLU A 41 3.79 -12.53 12.79
C GLU A 41 4.86 -12.90 11.73
N PRO A 42 5.09 -14.19 11.40
CA PRO A 42 6.02 -14.56 10.32
C PRO A 42 5.62 -14.00 8.95
N ILE A 43 4.32 -13.94 8.66
CA ILE A 43 3.81 -13.38 7.39
C ILE A 43 3.99 -11.86 7.38
N LEU A 44 3.71 -11.18 8.50
CA LEU A 44 3.95 -9.75 8.63
C LEU A 44 5.44 -9.39 8.43
N ASP A 45 6.33 -10.13 9.07
CA ASP A 45 7.78 -9.93 8.93
C ASP A 45 8.24 -10.21 7.49
N PHE A 46 7.72 -11.27 6.86
CA PHE A 46 7.99 -11.54 5.44
C PHE A 46 7.55 -10.40 4.54
N VAL A 47 6.34 -9.86 4.71
CA VAL A 47 5.84 -8.74 3.91
C VAL A 47 6.66 -7.48 4.14
N TYR A 48 6.95 -7.17 5.41
CA TYR A 48 7.78 -6.01 5.78
C TYR A 48 9.17 -6.09 5.13
N ARG A 49 9.87 -7.22 5.29
CA ARG A 49 11.19 -7.43 4.69
C ARG A 49 11.16 -7.49 3.18
N GLY A 50 10.12 -8.07 2.59
CA GLY A 50 9.92 -8.11 1.14
C GLY A 50 9.75 -6.70 0.55
N LEU A 51 9.00 -5.83 1.22
CA LEU A 51 8.88 -4.43 0.81
C LEU A 51 10.19 -3.65 0.96
N LEU A 52 10.95 -3.87 2.04
CA LEU A 52 12.30 -3.30 2.19
C LEU A 52 13.27 -3.79 1.10
N TYR A 53 13.22 -5.08 0.77
CA TYR A 53 14.01 -5.68 -0.31
C TYR A 53 13.69 -5.03 -1.66
N LEU A 54 12.42 -4.73 -1.91
CA LEU A 54 11.94 -3.97 -3.08
C LEU A 54 12.16 -2.45 -2.95
N LYS A 55 12.97 -2.00 -1.98
CA LYS A 55 13.38 -0.60 -1.77
C LYS A 55 12.23 0.36 -1.42
N TYR A 56 11.15 -0.14 -0.84
CA TYR A 56 10.11 0.69 -0.21
C TYR A 56 10.47 0.98 1.25
N ASN A 57 9.75 1.93 1.87
CA ASN A 57 9.87 2.30 3.27
C ASN A 57 8.61 1.89 4.06
N PRO A 58 8.36 0.58 4.25
CA PRO A 58 7.23 0.11 5.04
C PRO A 58 7.33 0.54 6.50
N LYS A 59 6.19 0.71 7.15
CA LYS A 59 6.10 1.02 8.60
C LYS A 59 5.26 -0.02 9.32
N ARG A 60 5.72 -0.45 10.50
CA ARG A 60 4.95 -1.28 11.45
C ARG A 60 4.49 -0.43 12.62
N THR A 61 3.49 0.42 12.39
CA THR A 61 2.98 1.33 13.42
C THR A 61 2.02 0.62 14.38
N LEU A 62 1.31 -0.39 13.90
CA LEU A 62 0.38 -1.21 14.70
C LEU A 62 0.89 -2.65 14.73
N LYS A 63 0.48 -3.40 15.76
CA LYS A 63 0.97 -4.76 16.03
C LYS A 63 0.81 -5.71 14.84
N TYR A 64 -0.31 -5.61 14.12
CA TYR A 64 -0.69 -6.57 13.09
C TYR A 64 -0.66 -5.99 11.67
N ASP A 65 0.00 -4.84 11.47
CA ASP A 65 -0.04 -4.14 10.19
C ASP A 65 1.34 -3.75 9.64
N VAL A 66 1.43 -3.77 8.31
CA VAL A 66 2.53 -3.19 7.53
C VAL A 66 1.98 -2.14 6.58
N TRP A 67 2.48 -0.91 6.69
CA TRP A 67 1.95 0.25 5.98
C TRP A 67 2.93 0.85 4.96
N LEU A 68 2.43 1.30 3.81
CA LEU A 68 3.08 2.27 2.93
C LEU A 68 2.27 3.56 2.93
N HIS A 69 2.82 4.60 3.56
CA HIS A 69 2.14 5.89 3.73
C HIS A 69 2.53 6.94 2.69
N ASN A 70 3.70 6.80 2.07
CA ASN A 70 4.19 7.80 1.11
C ASN A 70 3.47 7.63 -0.22
N GLN A 71 2.78 8.67 -0.67
CA GLN A 71 2.04 8.65 -1.93
C GLN A 71 2.93 8.25 -3.12
N ASN A 72 4.16 8.76 -3.22
CA ASN A 72 5.07 8.43 -4.31
C ASN A 72 5.44 6.94 -4.32
N GLU A 73 5.59 6.34 -3.14
CA GLU A 73 5.82 4.90 -3.00
C GLU A 73 4.60 4.08 -3.35
N VAL A 74 3.40 4.54 -3.00
CA VAL A 74 2.14 3.89 -3.39
C VAL A 74 1.98 3.91 -4.91
N MET A 75 2.26 5.04 -5.56
CA MET A 75 2.28 5.14 -7.03
C MET A 75 3.31 4.19 -7.64
N ARG A 76 4.52 4.14 -7.07
CA ARG A 76 5.59 3.24 -7.51
C ARG A 76 5.19 1.77 -7.32
N TYR A 77 4.55 1.41 -6.21
CA TYR A 77 4.04 0.07 -5.96
C TYR A 77 3.05 -0.36 -7.03
N LEU A 78 2.08 0.50 -7.34
CA LEU A 78 1.09 0.24 -8.38
C LEU A 78 1.71 0.08 -9.77
N LYS A 79 2.80 0.80 -10.07
CA LYS A 79 3.52 0.69 -11.34
C LYS A 79 4.40 -0.56 -11.42
N GLU A 80 5.14 -0.89 -10.37
CA GLU A 80 6.20 -1.91 -10.40
C GLU A 80 5.75 -3.29 -9.92
N VAL A 81 4.84 -3.34 -8.94
CA VAL A 81 4.29 -4.57 -8.36
C VAL A 81 2.88 -4.83 -8.90
N GLY A 82 2.09 -3.76 -9.01
CA GLY A 82 0.70 -3.83 -9.42
C GLY A 82 -0.20 -4.46 -8.36
N THR A 83 -1.48 -4.52 -8.68
CA THR A 83 -2.51 -5.17 -7.87
C THR A 83 -3.68 -5.54 -8.77
N ASN A 84 -4.32 -6.66 -8.49
CA ASN A 84 -5.60 -7.02 -9.10
C ASN A 84 -6.79 -6.49 -8.27
N ASN A 85 -6.55 -6.10 -7.01
CA ASN A 85 -7.56 -5.62 -6.05
C ASN A 85 -7.60 -4.09 -5.97
N ILE A 86 -7.58 -3.40 -7.12
CA ILE A 86 -7.62 -1.93 -7.12
C ILE A 86 -9.05 -1.42 -6.91
N LYS A 87 -9.27 -0.72 -5.80
CA LYS A 87 -10.56 -0.08 -5.52
C LYS A 87 -10.86 1.03 -6.54
N LEU A 88 -12.13 1.16 -6.91
CA LEU A 88 -12.59 2.19 -7.85
C LEU A 88 -12.28 3.61 -7.36
N SER A 89 -12.32 3.85 -6.05
CA SER A 89 -11.95 5.12 -5.42
C SER A 89 -10.48 5.50 -5.66
N ILE A 90 -9.58 4.51 -5.64
CA ILE A 90 -8.15 4.69 -5.94
C ILE A 90 -7.96 5.00 -7.42
N LYS A 91 -8.63 4.24 -8.32
CA LYS A 91 -8.61 4.51 -9.77
C LYS A 91 -8.98 5.95 -10.12
N LYS A 92 -9.97 6.53 -9.44
CA LYS A 92 -10.39 7.93 -9.64
C LYS A 92 -9.32 8.95 -9.25
N ILE A 93 -8.55 8.71 -8.18
CA ILE A 93 -7.44 9.59 -7.77
C ILE A 93 -6.28 9.45 -8.76
N LEU A 94 -5.94 8.23 -9.16
CA LEU A 94 -4.84 7.96 -10.08
C LEU A 94 -5.13 8.55 -11.48
N GLY A 95 -6.36 8.44 -11.97
CA GLY A 95 -6.80 9.01 -13.25
C GLY A 95 -7.19 10.50 -13.18
N GLY A 96 -7.24 11.07 -11.96
CA GLY A 96 -7.49 12.49 -11.71
C GLY A 96 -6.21 13.33 -11.58
N VAL A 97 -5.04 12.69 -11.60
CA VAL A 97 -3.76 13.36 -11.88
C VAL A 97 -3.76 13.65 -13.39
N ARG A 98 -4.42 14.73 -13.79
CA ARG A 98 -4.19 15.39 -15.07
C ARG A 98 -2.97 16.28 -14.96
#